data_AF-A0A7V2FYV3-F1
#
_entry.id   AF-A0A7V2FYV3-F1
#
_cell.length_a   1.000
_cell.length_b   1.000
_cell.length_c   1.000
_cell.angle_alpha   90.00
_cell.angle_beta   90.00
_cell.angle_gamma   90.00
#
_symmetry.space_group_name_H-M   'P 1'
#
loop_
_entity.id
_entity.type
_entity.pdbx_description
1 polymer ?
#
loop_
_entity_poly.entity_id
_entity_poly.type
_entity_poly.pdbx_seq_one_letter_code
_entity_poly.pdbx_strand_id
1 'polypeptide(L)'
;MLADSAGGKGTDDVNRAKQMARLAEHGQFNLRDATAVAEKHVTGTALEATCGVRPGGPPGEAEQQATGKRLVHAICCFAGGKIQAAQVDGVDKKVIDVQERKSLNRQRAER
;
A
#
# COMPACT_ATOMS: atom_id res chain seq x y z
N MET A 1 29.18 5.11 -30.64
CA MET A 1 27.91 4.39 -30.47
C MET A 1 27.70 4.20 -28.98
N LEU A 2 26.85 5.03 -28.36
CA LEU A 2 26.50 4.94 -26.94
C LEU A 2 25.16 4.21 -26.84
N ALA A 3 25.14 3.10 -26.12
CA ALA A 3 23.97 2.27 -25.92
C ALA A 3 22.92 3.03 -25.11
N ASP A 4 21.80 3.35 -25.76
CA ASP A 4 20.65 4.02 -25.16
C ASP A 4 19.78 3.00 -24.43
N SER A 5 20.22 2.62 -23.22
CA SER A 5 19.51 1.70 -22.33
C SER A 5 18.43 2.43 -21.51
N ALA A 6 17.57 3.23 -22.15
CA ALA A 6 16.56 4.06 -21.49
C ALA A 6 15.10 3.82 -21.95
N GLY A 7 14.84 2.81 -22.78
CA GLY A 7 13.51 2.60 -23.39
C GLY A 7 12.49 1.75 -22.61
N GLY A 8 12.88 1.05 -21.53
CA GLY A 8 12.02 0.02 -20.91
C GLY A 8 11.25 0.43 -19.65
N LYS A 9 11.84 1.26 -18.77
CA LYS A 9 11.28 1.51 -17.43
C LYS A 9 10.14 2.54 -17.39
N GLY A 10 10.19 3.57 -18.22
CA GLY A 10 9.19 4.65 -18.21
C GLY A 10 7.79 4.17 -18.62
N THR A 11 7.71 3.22 -19.55
CA THR A 11 6.43 2.63 -19.98
C THR A 11 5.81 1.75 -18.89
N ASP A 12 6.62 1.09 -18.08
CA ASP A 12 6.16 0.21 -17.00
C ASP A 12 5.52 1.01 -15.87
N ASP A 13 6.13 2.13 -15.47
CA ASP A 13 5.59 3.02 -14.44
C ASP A 13 4.26 3.65 -14.89
N VAL A 14 4.17 4.08 -16.16
CA VAL A 14 2.92 4.62 -16.75
C VAL A 14 1.83 3.55 -16.80
N ASN A 15 2.15 2.32 -17.22
CA ASN A 15 1.20 1.21 -17.25
C ASN A 15 0.72 0.87 -15.84
N ARG A 16 1.61 0.88 -14.85
CA ARG A 16 1.28 0.66 -13.44
C ARG A 16 0.33 1.73 -12.92
N ALA A 17 0.62 3.01 -13.20
CA ALA A 17 -0.23 4.13 -12.80
C ALA A 17 -1.63 4.05 -13.43
N LYS A 18 -1.72 3.78 -14.73
CA LYS A 18 -3.00 3.55 -15.43
C LYS A 18 -3.78 2.39 -14.82
N GLN A 19 -3.09 1.33 -14.43
CA GLN A 19 -3.72 0.18 -13.80
C GLN A 19 -4.26 0.52 -12.41
N MET A 20 -3.53 1.31 -11.63
CA MET A 20 -4.01 1.78 -10.32
C MET A 20 -5.26 2.66 -10.44
N ALA A 21 -5.27 3.58 -11.42
CA ALA A 21 -6.43 4.43 -11.69
C ALA A 21 -7.67 3.58 -12.04
N ARG A 22 -7.53 2.61 -12.95
CA ARG A 22 -8.64 1.70 -13.30
C ARG A 22 -9.16 0.91 -12.10
N LEU A 23 -8.28 0.39 -11.24
CA LEU A 23 -8.70 -0.37 -10.07
C LEU A 23 -9.47 0.52 -9.06
N ALA A 24 -9.07 1.78 -8.92
CA ALA A 24 -9.81 2.75 -8.11
C ALA A 24 -11.17 3.11 -8.73
N GLU A 25 -11.25 3.26 -10.06
CA GLU A 25 -12.52 3.43 -10.80
C GLU A 25 -13.46 2.23 -10.62
N HIS A 26 -12.91 1.03 -10.48
CA HIS A 26 -13.67 -0.19 -10.15
C HIS A 26 -14.05 -0.31 -8.65
N GLY A 27 -13.94 0.77 -7.88
CA GLY A 27 -14.47 0.83 -6.51
C GLY A 27 -13.54 0.30 -5.42
N GLN A 28 -12.28 0.00 -5.75
CA GLN A 28 -11.25 -0.26 -4.73
C GLN A 28 -10.86 1.03 -4.02
N PHE A 29 -10.44 0.95 -2.76
CA PHE A 29 -10.02 2.15 -2.02
C PHE A 29 -8.91 2.90 -2.74
N ASN A 30 -9.10 4.22 -2.81
CA ASN A 30 -8.02 5.15 -3.11
C ASN A 30 -7.13 5.36 -1.88
N LEU A 31 -6.00 6.05 -2.07
CA LEU A 31 -5.02 6.27 -1.01
C LEU A 31 -5.60 7.06 0.17
N ARG A 32 -6.51 8.01 -0.09
CA ARG A 32 -7.13 8.85 0.95
C ARG A 32 -8.03 8.03 1.87
N ASP A 33 -8.90 7.20 1.29
CA ASP A 33 -9.83 6.36 2.05
C ASP A 33 -9.09 5.30 2.85
N ALA A 34 -8.07 4.68 2.24
CA ALA A 34 -7.20 3.73 2.93
C ALA A 34 -6.46 4.38 4.11
N THR A 35 -5.96 5.61 3.93
CA THR A 35 -5.30 6.38 5.00
C THR A 35 -6.25 6.62 6.17
N ALA A 36 -7.46 7.09 5.90
CA ALA A 36 -8.46 7.33 6.95
C ALA A 36 -8.83 6.05 7.72
N VAL A 37 -8.88 4.89 7.03
CA VAL A 37 -9.13 3.60 7.68
C VAL A 37 -7.96 3.16 8.54
N ALA A 38 -6.72 3.33 8.07
CA ALA A 38 -5.53 3.01 8.85
C ALA A 38 -5.39 3.90 10.10
N GLU A 39 -5.63 5.21 9.99
CA GLU A 39 -5.60 6.14 11.12
C GLU A 39 -6.63 5.78 12.18
N LYS A 40 -7.86 5.44 11.77
CA LYS A 40 -8.92 4.98 12.68
C LYS A 40 -8.56 3.67 13.37
N HIS A 41 -7.98 2.73 12.63
CA HIS A 41 -7.63 1.40 13.17
C HIS A 41 -6.45 1.46 14.14
N VAL A 42 -5.41 2.21 13.79
CA VAL A 42 -4.19 2.38 14.59
C VAL A 42 -4.38 3.43 15.70
N THR A 43 -5.46 4.21 15.65
CA THR A 43 -5.71 5.36 16.56
C THR A 43 -4.52 6.33 16.55
N GLY A 44 -4.06 6.68 15.35
CA GLY A 44 -2.85 7.48 15.14
C GLY A 44 -2.94 8.42 13.94
N THR A 45 -1.83 9.07 13.64
CA THR A 45 -1.69 10.00 12.51
C THR A 45 -0.81 9.40 11.43
N ALA A 46 -1.25 9.42 10.19
CA ALA A 46 -0.47 8.94 9.06
C ALA A 46 0.72 9.88 8.79
N LEU A 47 1.89 9.28 8.57
CA LEU A 47 3.14 9.96 8.22
C LEU A 47 3.50 9.76 6.75
N GLU A 48 3.24 8.56 6.24
CA GLU A 48 3.58 8.16 4.87
C GLU A 48 2.53 7.16 4.37
N ALA A 49 2.15 7.27 3.11
CA ALA A 49 1.23 6.34 2.48
C ALA A 49 1.72 5.99 1.06
N THR A 50 1.80 4.70 0.77
CA THR A 50 2.18 4.19 -0.55
C THR A 50 1.13 3.19 -1.03
N CYS A 51 0.94 3.12 -2.35
CA CYS A 51 0.02 2.17 -2.96
C CYS A 51 0.75 1.29 -3.97
N GLY A 52 0.41 0.01 -3.98
CA GLY A 52 0.92 -0.96 -4.92
C GLY A 52 -0.17 -1.88 -5.46
N VAL A 53 -0.03 -2.25 -6.72
CA VAL A 53 -0.81 -3.35 -7.30
C VAL A 53 -0.22 -4.68 -6.83
N ARG A 54 -1.06 -5.56 -6.30
CA ARG A 54 -0.74 -6.95 -5.98
C ARG A 54 -1.65 -7.91 -6.76
N PRO A 55 -1.19 -9.14 -7.06
CA PRO A 55 -2.08 -10.21 -7.52
C PRO A 55 -3.18 -10.45 -6.47
N GLY A 56 -4.40 -10.78 -6.93
CA GLY A 56 -5.45 -11.31 -6.07
C GLY A 56 -5.05 -12.70 -5.51
N GLY A 57 -5.39 -12.97 -4.25
CA GLY A 57 -5.17 -14.26 -3.58
C GLY A 57 -6.25 -15.30 -3.93
N PRO A 58 -6.14 -16.55 -3.42
CA PRO A 58 -6.99 -17.69 -3.80
C PRO A 58 -8.48 -17.48 -3.51
N PRO A 59 -9.38 -18.21 -4.21
CA PRO A 59 -10.81 -17.93 -4.24
C PRO A 59 -11.45 -18.24 -2.89
N GLY A 60 -12.19 -17.27 -2.34
CA GLY A 60 -12.94 -17.47 -1.11
C GLY A 60 -13.94 -16.36 -0.82
N GLU A 61 -13.60 -15.10 -1.04
CA GLU A 61 -14.50 -13.99 -0.72
C GLU A 61 -14.41 -12.86 -1.74
N ALA A 62 -15.58 -12.34 -2.09
CA ALA A 62 -15.90 -11.25 -3.01
C ALA A 62 -15.83 -11.55 -4.52
N GLU A 63 -17.01 -11.85 -5.08
CA GLU A 63 -17.42 -11.75 -6.50
C GLU A 63 -17.18 -10.37 -7.16
N GLN A 64 -16.25 -9.56 -6.65
CA GLN A 64 -15.96 -8.19 -7.14
C GLN A 64 -14.57 -8.04 -7.77
N GLN A 65 -13.72 -9.07 -7.78
CA GLN A 65 -12.41 -8.99 -8.44
C GLN A 65 -12.49 -9.27 -9.94
N ALA A 66 -13.14 -8.37 -10.70
CA ALA A 66 -13.21 -8.44 -12.16
C ALA A 66 -11.84 -8.42 -12.87
N THR A 67 -10.74 -8.13 -12.15
CA THR A 67 -9.41 -7.91 -12.70
C THR A 67 -8.33 -8.89 -12.20
N GLY A 68 -8.65 -9.75 -11.22
CA GLY A 68 -7.65 -10.64 -10.57
C GLY A 68 -6.49 -9.90 -9.87
N LYS A 69 -6.65 -8.59 -9.63
CA LYS A 69 -5.63 -7.71 -9.05
C LYS A 69 -6.26 -6.78 -8.02
N ARG A 70 -5.49 -6.45 -6.98
CA ARG A 70 -5.91 -5.55 -5.90
C ARG A 70 -4.90 -4.46 -5.61
N LEU A 71 -5.39 -3.31 -5.17
CA LEU A 71 -4.60 -2.26 -4.55
C LEU A 71 -4.33 -2.65 -3.11
N VAL A 72 -3.07 -2.62 -2.72
CA VAL A 72 -2.66 -2.72 -1.32
C VAL A 72 -1.98 -1.42 -0.96
N HIS A 73 -2.50 -0.77 0.08
CA HIS A 73 -1.98 0.50 0.60
C HIS A 73 -1.16 0.23 1.84
N ALA A 74 0.10 0.62 1.84
CA ALA A 74 0.97 0.56 3.01
C ALA A 74 1.05 1.97 3.62
N ILE A 75 0.54 2.12 4.82
CA ILE A 75 0.41 3.39 5.52
C ILE A 75 1.20 3.30 6.83
N CYS A 76 2.16 4.20 7.00
CA CYS A 76 2.90 4.35 8.25
C CYS A 76 2.18 5.37 9.14
N CYS A 77 1.77 4.96 10.33
CA CYS A 77 1.11 5.78 11.33
C CYS A 77 1.99 5.96 12.57
N PHE A 78 1.91 7.12 13.21
CA PHE A 78 2.41 7.35 14.55
C PHE A 78 1.26 7.24 15.56
N ALA A 79 1.39 6.32 16.51
CA ALA A 79 0.41 6.09 17.58
C ALA A 79 1.11 5.65 18.86
N GLY A 80 0.69 6.20 20.01
CA GLY A 80 1.20 5.77 21.32
C GLY A 80 2.74 5.82 21.46
N GLY A 81 3.41 6.78 20.81
CA GLY A 81 4.87 6.92 20.85
C GLY A 81 5.63 5.96 19.93
N LYS A 82 4.94 5.21 19.07
CA LYS A 82 5.52 4.20 18.17
C LYS A 82 5.12 4.45 16.72
N ILE A 83 5.95 3.97 15.80
CA ILE A 83 5.63 3.95 14.37
C ILE A 83 5.08 2.56 14.02
N GLN A 84 3.90 2.51 13.41
CA GLN A 84 3.25 1.30 12.95
C GLN A 84 3.03 1.36 11.44
N ALA A 85 3.33 0.29 10.72
CA ALA A 85 3.04 0.13 9.32
C ALA A 85 1.78 -0.72 9.16
N ALA A 86 0.67 -0.11 8.78
CA ALA A 86 -0.58 -0.78 8.47
C ALA A 86 -0.68 -1.07 6.97
N GLN A 87 -1.16 -2.25 6.61
CA GLN A 87 -1.54 -2.61 5.24
C GLN A 87 -3.05 -2.63 5.11
N VAL A 88 -3.59 -1.93 4.11
CA VAL A 88 -5.02 -1.86 3.82
C VAL A 88 -5.28 -2.48 2.46
N ASP A 89 -6.22 -3.41 2.42
CA ASP A 89 -6.71 -4.02 1.20
C ASP A 89 -7.74 -3.12 0.52
N GLY A 90 -7.50 -2.81 -0.76
CA GLY A 90 -8.36 -1.93 -1.54
C GLY A 90 -9.69 -2.57 -1.94
N VAL A 91 -9.77 -3.90 -2.05
CA VAL A 91 -10.99 -4.64 -2.39
C VAL A 91 -11.85 -4.80 -1.14
N ASP A 92 -11.26 -5.37 -0.09
CA ASP A 92 -11.97 -5.68 1.16
C ASP A 92 -12.19 -4.46 2.05
N LYS A 93 -11.54 -3.33 1.72
CA LYS A 93 -11.68 -2.04 2.41
C LYS A 93 -11.33 -2.12 3.90
N LYS A 94 -10.42 -3.04 4.26
CA LYS A 94 -10.03 -3.36 5.63
C LYS A 94 -8.51 -3.38 5.80
N VAL A 95 -8.07 -3.15 7.04
CA VAL A 95 -6.68 -3.39 7.43
C VAL A 95 -6.45 -4.90 7.45
N ILE A 96 -5.40 -5.36 6.77
CA ILE A 96 -5.03 -6.78 6.65
C ILE A 96 -3.77 -7.15 7.43
N ASP A 97 -2.94 -6.17 7.78
CA ASP A 97 -1.74 -6.37 8.60
C ASP A 97 -1.34 -5.07 9.31
N VAL A 98 -0.75 -5.16 10.50
CA VAL A 98 -0.17 -4.03 11.24
C VAL A 98 1.13 -4.48 11.89
N GLN A 99 2.24 -3.83 11.54
CA GLN A 99 3.56 -4.14 12.08
C GLN A 99 4.18 -2.92 12.77
N GLU A 100 4.65 -3.09 14.01
CA GLU A 100 5.44 -2.05 14.69
C GLU A 100 6.84 -1.94 14.05
N ARG A 101 7.20 -0.75 13.55
CA ARG A 101 8.56 -0.47 13.11
C ARG A 101 9.41 -0.16 14.33
N LYS A 102 10.31 -1.08 14.69
CA LYS A 102 11.35 -0.81 15.69
C LYS A 102 12.19 0.38 15.23
N SER A 103 12.32 1.39 16.08
CA SER A 103 13.18 2.54 15.82
C SER A 103 14.64 2.09 15.70
N LEU A 104 15.32 2.52 14.63
CA LEU A 104 16.73 2.22 14.33
C LEU A 104 17.70 2.66 15.45
N ASN A 105 17.29 3.55 16.35
CA ASN A 105 18.17 4.11 17.37
C ASN A 105 18.53 3.14 18.51
N ARG A 106 17.86 1.99 18.66
CA ARG A 106 18.21 1.02 19.71
C ARG A 106 19.44 0.17 19.35
N GLN A 107 19.75 -0.01 18.06
CA GLN A 107 20.88 -0.83 17.62
C GLN A 107 22.26 -0.17 17.82
N ARG A 108 22.30 1.14 18.07
CA ARG A 108 23.55 1.86 18.37
C ARG A 108 23.86 2.01 19.86
N ALA A 109 22.91 1.74 20.74
CA ALA A 109 23.10 1.85 22.18
C ALA A 109 23.58 0.55 22.84
N GLU A 110 23.65 -0.55 22.08
CA GLU A 110 24.10 -1.88 22.54
C GLU A 110 25.46 -2.29 21.93
N ARG A 111 26.22 -1.33 21.38
CA ARG A 111 27.62 -1.48 20.95
C ARG A 111 28.49 -0.47 21.68
#